data_AF-A0A838UJG6-F1
#
_entry.id   AF-A0A838UJG6-F1
#
_cell.length_a   1.000
_cell.length_b   1.000
_cell.length_c   1.000
_cell.angle_alpha   90.00
_cell.angle_beta   90.00
_cell.angle_gamma   90.00
#
_symmetry.space_group_name_H-M   'P 1'
#
loop_
_entity.id
_entity.type
_entity.pdbx_description
1 polymer ?
#
loop_
_entity_poly.entity_id
_entity_poly.type
_entity_poly.pdbx_seq_one_letter_code
_entity_poly.pdbx_strand_id
1 'polypeptide(L)'
;AWGMSLAHLGLGVFVMGAAFESAWKSENAAVLTLGQGMDFGAYHLTLDRVDNVPGPNFDAERGAMRIVDRRGALACAANPERRTYDIGGQTTSQVAICAKGLDDIYIVLGERRATVAGGSAWLVRTYWNPWARLIFLGPILMACGGALSLSDRRLRLAIGRRVVPAIALEPAE
;
A
#
# COMPACT_ATOMS: atom_id res chain seq x y z
N ALA A 1 -28.90 -11.31 -9.14
CA ALA A 1 -28.63 -9.95 -9.68
C ALA A 1 -27.64 -9.17 -8.81
N TRP A 2 -27.91 -9.02 -7.50
CA TRP A 2 -27.08 -8.24 -6.58
C TRP A 2 -25.60 -8.65 -6.49
N GLY A 3 -25.28 -9.95 -6.49
CA GLY A 3 -23.89 -10.42 -6.46
C GLY A 3 -23.06 -10.01 -7.69
N MET A 4 -23.66 -10.11 -8.88
CA MET A 4 -23.06 -9.64 -10.14
C MET A 4 -22.82 -8.13 -10.11
N SER A 5 -23.82 -7.35 -9.71
CA SER A 5 -23.72 -5.89 -9.62
C SER A 5 -22.64 -5.46 -8.62
N LEU A 6 -22.56 -6.11 -7.44
CA LEU A 6 -21.53 -5.82 -6.45
C LEU A 6 -20.13 -6.15 -6.97
N ALA A 7 -19.99 -7.26 -7.71
CA ALA A 7 -18.71 -7.62 -8.31
C ALA A 7 -18.26 -6.59 -9.37
N HIS A 8 -19.17 -6.14 -10.25
CA HIS A 8 -18.82 -5.13 -11.25
C HIS A 8 -18.55 -3.76 -10.61
N LEU A 9 -19.25 -3.41 -9.52
CA LEU A 9 -18.93 -2.24 -8.71
C LEU A 9 -17.50 -2.34 -8.15
N GLY A 10 -17.12 -3.52 -7.62
CA GLY A 10 -15.76 -3.78 -7.15
C GLY A 10 -14.70 -3.59 -8.24
N LEU A 11 -14.98 -4.02 -9.48
CA LEU A 11 -14.10 -3.75 -10.63
C LEU A 11 -13.99 -2.24 -10.91
N GLY A 12 -15.10 -1.50 -10.87
CA GLY A 12 -15.10 -0.05 -11.04
C GLY A 12 -14.25 0.66 -9.98
N VAL A 13 -14.36 0.25 -8.71
CA VAL A 13 -13.54 0.78 -7.60
C VAL A 13 -12.07 0.48 -7.82
N PHE A 14 -11.72 -0.75 -8.24
CA PHE A 14 -10.34 -1.12 -8.55
C PHE A 14 -9.76 -0.26 -9.68
N VAL A 15 -10.48 -0.13 -10.80
CA VAL A 15 -10.03 0.64 -11.97
C VAL A 15 -9.85 2.12 -11.59
N MET A 16 -10.76 2.68 -10.78
CA MET A 16 -10.61 4.03 -10.26
C MET A 16 -9.34 4.17 -9.42
N GLY A 17 -9.09 3.26 -8.48
CA GLY A 17 -7.86 3.24 -7.68
C GLY A 17 -6.60 3.17 -8.54
N ALA A 18 -6.56 2.24 -9.50
CA ALA A 18 -5.43 2.07 -10.40
C ALA A 18 -5.17 3.29 -11.29
N ALA A 19 -6.24 3.95 -11.76
CA ALA A 19 -6.12 5.17 -12.56
C ALA A 19 -5.53 6.34 -11.75
N PHE A 20 -6.00 6.54 -10.51
CA PHE A 20 -5.49 7.59 -9.63
C PHE A 20 -4.04 7.35 -9.23
N GLU A 21 -3.72 6.11 -8.82
CA GLU A 21 -2.35 5.73 -8.46
C GLU A 21 -1.39 5.87 -9.64
N SER A 22 -1.85 5.60 -10.87
CA SER A 22 -0.98 5.74 -12.05
C SER A 22 -0.77 7.19 -12.48
N ALA A 23 -1.79 8.05 -12.35
CA ALA A 23 -1.75 9.40 -12.90
C ALA A 23 -1.32 10.47 -11.89
N TRP A 24 -1.53 10.28 -10.58
CA TRP A 24 -1.26 11.29 -9.55
C TRP A 24 -0.23 10.89 -8.50
N LYS A 25 0.35 9.69 -8.59
CA LYS A 25 1.45 9.30 -7.71
C LYS A 25 2.59 10.31 -7.80
N SER A 26 3.10 10.71 -6.64
CA SER A 26 4.21 11.64 -6.52
C SER A 26 5.38 10.96 -5.81
N GLU A 27 6.55 10.97 -6.44
CA GLU A 27 7.81 10.52 -5.85
C GLU A 27 8.76 11.70 -5.79
N ASN A 28 9.33 11.94 -4.62
CA ASN A 28 10.35 12.98 -4.44
C ASN A 28 11.50 12.41 -3.61
N ALA A 29 12.70 12.91 -3.88
CA ALA A 29 13.90 12.55 -3.14
C ALA A 29 14.78 13.78 -2.93
N ALA A 30 15.20 14.00 -1.70
CA ALA A 30 16.09 15.12 -1.37
C ALA A 30 17.13 14.69 -0.33
N VAL A 31 18.29 15.36 -0.36
CA VAL A 31 19.30 15.21 0.68
C VAL A 31 19.05 16.28 1.72
N LEU A 32 18.64 15.88 2.92
CA LEU A 32 18.21 16.76 4.00
C LEU A 32 19.20 16.73 5.17
N THR A 33 19.58 17.89 5.69
CA THR A 33 20.16 18.01 7.03
C THR A 33 19.06 18.01 8.09
N LEU A 34 19.44 17.90 9.37
CA LEU A 34 18.49 18.08 10.48
C LEU A 34 17.82 19.46 10.40
N GLY A 35 16.52 19.51 10.67
CA GLY A 35 15.68 20.70 10.56
C GLY A 35 15.26 21.08 9.13
N GLN A 36 15.85 20.48 8.10
CA GLN A 36 15.42 20.71 6.72
C GLN A 36 14.22 19.84 6.36
N GLY A 37 13.48 20.31 5.36
CA GLY A 37 12.31 19.64 4.86
C GLY A 37 12.21 19.67 3.35
N MET A 38 11.20 18.97 2.85
CA MET A 38 10.87 18.92 1.43
C MET A 38 9.36 18.81 1.24
N ASP A 39 8.89 19.41 0.16
CA ASP A 39 7.51 19.27 -0.28
C ASP A 39 7.34 18.03 -1.17
N PHE A 40 6.22 17.34 -1.02
CA PHE A 40 5.84 16.22 -1.88
C PHE A 40 4.31 16.10 -1.92
N GLY A 41 3.74 16.08 -3.13
CA GLY A 41 2.28 16.05 -3.33
C GLY A 41 1.55 17.18 -2.59
N ALA A 42 0.73 16.82 -1.60
CA ALA A 42 -0.04 17.73 -0.74
C ALA A 42 0.56 17.93 0.66
N TYR A 43 1.80 17.51 0.89
CA TYR A 43 2.41 17.45 2.20
C TYR A 43 3.80 18.11 2.23
N HIS A 44 4.19 18.53 3.43
CA HIS A 44 5.55 18.96 3.73
C HIS A 44 6.14 18.03 4.78
N LEU A 45 7.33 17.48 4.52
CA LEU A 45 8.08 16.66 5.45
C LEU A 45 9.23 17.46 6.05
N THR A 46 9.47 17.33 7.34
CA THR A 46 10.65 17.86 8.02
C THR A 46 11.42 16.72 8.69
N LEU A 47 12.74 16.69 8.52
CA LEU A 47 13.63 15.78 9.21
C LEU A 47 14.03 16.39 10.56
N ASP A 48 13.45 15.91 11.66
CA ASP A 48 13.65 16.53 12.97
C ASP A 48 14.93 16.00 13.64
N ARG A 49 15.17 14.69 13.59
CA ARG A 49 16.33 14.03 14.22
C ARG A 49 16.68 12.73 13.52
N VAL A 50 17.92 12.31 13.65
CA VAL A 50 18.37 10.97 13.28
C VAL A 50 19.14 10.38 14.45
N ASP A 51 18.71 9.22 14.93
CA ASP A 51 19.33 8.51 16.04
C ASP A 51 19.97 7.22 15.57
N ASN A 52 21.11 6.86 16.16
CA ASN A 52 21.64 5.51 16.04
C ASN A 52 20.98 4.61 17.08
N VAL A 53 20.30 3.57 16.62
CA VAL A 53 19.58 2.60 17.43
C VAL A 53 20.23 1.23 17.23
N PRO A 54 20.96 0.70 18.23
CA PRO A 54 21.49 -0.66 18.16
C PRO A 54 20.35 -1.67 18.22
N GLY A 55 20.34 -2.61 17.28
CA GLY A 55 19.45 -3.76 17.24
C GLY A 55 20.13 -5.04 17.72
N PRO A 56 19.42 -6.17 17.77
CA PRO A 56 19.98 -7.45 18.25
C PRO A 56 21.13 -7.99 17.39
N ASN A 57 21.11 -7.69 16.09
CA ASN A 57 22.08 -8.16 15.09
C ASN A 57 22.31 -7.15 13.96
N PHE A 58 21.97 -5.88 14.18
CA PHE A 58 22.12 -4.79 13.22
C PHE A 58 22.31 -3.48 13.96
N ASP A 59 22.93 -2.50 13.30
CA ASP A 59 22.90 -1.10 13.72
C ASP A 59 21.93 -0.33 12.82
N ALA A 60 21.06 0.49 13.41
CA ALA A 60 20.08 1.26 12.65
C ALA A 60 20.29 2.76 12.79
N GLU A 61 20.20 3.49 11.69
CA GLU A 61 19.93 4.93 11.70
C GLU A 61 18.41 5.11 11.61
N ARG A 62 17.77 5.65 12.64
CA ARG A 62 16.33 5.94 12.68
C ARG A 62 16.11 7.44 12.52
N GLY A 63 15.41 7.84 11.46
CA GLY A 63 15.06 9.23 11.23
C GLY A 63 13.68 9.54 11.78
N ALA A 64 13.55 10.45 12.74
CA ALA A 64 12.25 10.96 13.14
C ALA A 64 11.88 12.13 12.23
N MET A 65 10.75 11.98 11.55
CA MET A 65 10.26 12.93 10.56
C MET A 65 8.82 13.28 10.83
N ARG A 66 8.49 14.56 10.67
CA ARG A 66 7.14 15.08 10.82
C ARG A 66 6.58 15.47 9.46
N ILE A 67 5.36 15.03 9.17
CA ILE A 67 4.64 15.36 7.94
C ILE A 67 3.44 16.21 8.30
N VAL A 68 3.33 17.38 7.67
CA VAL A 68 2.18 18.28 7.79
C VAL A 68 1.46 18.43 6.47
N ASP A 69 0.15 18.64 6.53
CA ASP A 69 -0.63 19.02 5.36
C ASP A 69 -0.41 20.49 4.99
N ARG A 70 -0.96 20.93 3.85
CA ARG A 70 -0.89 22.35 3.43
C ARG A 70 -1.57 23.34 4.39
N ARG A 71 -2.38 22.86 5.34
CA ARG A 71 -3.03 23.68 6.37
C ARG A 71 -2.21 23.74 7.66
N GLY A 72 -1.05 23.08 7.69
CA GLY A 72 -0.17 23.00 8.85
C GLY A 72 -0.59 21.97 9.90
N ALA A 73 -1.64 21.17 9.64
CA ALA A 73 -2.06 20.12 10.55
C ALA A 73 -1.11 18.91 10.44
N LEU A 74 -0.82 18.28 11.57
CA LEU A 74 0.00 17.07 11.62
C LEU A 74 -0.69 15.94 10.84
N ALA A 75 -0.14 15.58 9.70
CA ALA A 75 -0.63 14.47 8.90
C ALA A 75 -0.12 13.14 9.47
N CYS A 76 1.17 13.03 9.76
CA CYS A 76 1.79 11.82 10.31
C CYS A 76 3.13 12.13 10.98
N ALA A 77 3.55 11.27 11.90
CA ALA A 77 4.93 11.19 12.39
C ALA A 77 5.53 9.87 11.91
N ALA A 78 6.63 9.93 11.18
CA ALA A 78 7.26 8.79 10.54
C ALA A 78 8.64 8.53 11.14
N ASN A 79 8.96 7.26 11.34
CA ASN A 79 10.25 6.82 11.88
C ASN A 79 10.89 5.76 10.99
N PRO A 80 11.24 6.07 9.72
CA PRO A 80 11.95 5.12 8.87
C PRO A 80 13.32 4.79 9.44
N GLU A 81 13.80 3.58 9.16
CA GLU A 81 15.11 3.11 9.59
C GLU A 81 15.95 2.68 8.40
N ARG A 82 17.25 2.91 8.50
CA ARG A 82 18.26 2.28 7.65
C ARG A 82 19.08 1.36 8.54
N ARG A 83 19.07 0.05 8.25
CA ARG A 83 19.71 -0.99 9.05
C ARG A 83 20.95 -1.50 8.34
N THR A 84 22.05 -1.59 9.07
CA THR A 84 23.32 -2.14 8.61
C THR A 84 23.60 -3.42 9.38
N TYR A 85 23.85 -4.50 8.66
CA TYR A 85 24.21 -5.80 9.20
C TYR A 85 25.70 -6.02 8.95
N ASP A 86 26.51 -5.85 9.99
CA ASP A 86 27.97 -5.99 9.90
C ASP A 86 28.37 -7.39 9.44
N ILE A 87 27.69 -8.40 9.96
CA ILE A 87 27.85 -9.79 9.54
C ILE A 87 27.14 -9.95 8.19
N GLY A 88 27.93 -9.87 7.11
CA GLY A 88 27.46 -10.00 5.73
C GLY A 88 27.46 -8.69 4.93
N GLY A 89 27.76 -7.55 5.54
CA GLY A 89 27.93 -6.26 4.86
C GLY A 89 26.68 -5.77 4.14
N GLN A 90 25.48 -6.19 4.58
CA GLN A 90 24.22 -5.84 3.95
C GLN A 90 23.61 -4.60 4.61
N THR A 91 23.12 -3.66 3.81
CA THR A 91 22.29 -2.55 4.29
C THR A 91 20.86 -2.73 3.79
N THR A 92 19.87 -2.63 4.68
CA THR A 92 18.44 -2.66 4.35
C THR A 92 17.73 -1.41 4.85
N SER A 93 16.54 -1.12 4.33
CA SER A 93 15.74 0.03 4.74
C SER A 93 14.37 -0.42 5.24
N GLN A 94 13.99 0.01 6.44
CA GLN A 94 12.63 -0.08 6.93
C GLN A 94 11.86 1.19 6.58
N VAL A 95 10.87 1.02 5.71
CA VAL A 95 10.00 2.11 5.24
C VAL A 95 9.01 2.47 6.33
N ALA A 96 8.81 3.77 6.57
CA ALA A 96 7.68 4.24 7.35
C ALA A 96 6.47 4.42 6.44
N ILE A 97 5.33 3.83 6.84
CA ILE A 97 4.09 3.88 6.09
C ILE A 97 3.06 4.65 6.91
N CYS A 98 2.56 5.72 6.33
CA CYS A 98 1.58 6.62 6.91
C CYS A 98 0.27 6.54 6.13
N ALA A 99 -0.72 5.99 6.80
CA ALA A 99 -2.01 5.63 6.24
C ALA A 99 -3.00 6.81 6.36
N LYS A 100 -3.37 7.49 5.26
CA LYS A 100 -4.18 8.73 5.27
C LYS A 100 -5.43 8.65 4.42
N GLY A 101 -6.54 8.24 5.02
CA GLY A 101 -7.83 8.14 4.33
C GLY A 101 -7.79 7.06 3.25
N LEU A 102 -7.80 7.46 1.98
CA LEU A 102 -7.61 6.56 0.84
C LEU A 102 -6.15 6.55 0.33
N ASP A 103 -5.36 7.55 0.73
CA ASP A 103 -3.97 7.72 0.31
C ASP A 103 -3.03 6.98 1.27
N ASP A 104 -1.89 6.55 0.74
CA ASP A 104 -0.79 6.05 1.54
C ASP A 104 0.48 6.88 1.25
N ILE A 105 1.23 7.17 2.31
CA ILE A 105 2.49 7.91 2.26
C ILE A 105 3.60 6.96 2.69
N TYR A 106 4.63 6.83 1.87
CA TYR A 106 5.80 5.99 2.16
C TYR A 106 7.03 6.85 2.28
N ILE A 107 7.84 6.61 3.30
CA ILE A 107 9.05 7.38 3.55
C ILE A 107 10.20 6.42 3.80
N VAL A 108 11.30 6.66 3.10
CA VAL A 108 12.51 5.85 3.18
C VAL A 108 13.67 6.74 3.57
N LEU A 109 14.38 6.33 4.63
CA LEU A 109 15.67 6.91 4.98
C LEU A 109 16.77 6.18 4.23
N GLY A 110 17.52 6.94 3.44
CA GLY A 110 18.66 6.48 2.68
C GLY A 110 19.98 6.78 3.38
N GLU A 111 21.04 6.79 2.58
CA GLU A 111 22.40 6.87 3.09
C GLU A 111 22.78 8.26 3.62
N ARG A 112 23.57 8.24 4.70
CA ARG A 112 24.20 9.42 5.28
C ARG A 112 25.34 9.92 4.40
N ARG A 113 25.38 11.22 4.13
CA ARG A 113 26.41 11.92 3.37
C ARG A 113 27.02 13.04 4.20
N ALA A 114 28.32 13.27 4.01
CA ALA A 114 28.99 14.44 4.54
C ALA A 114 28.59 15.68 3.73
N THR A 115 28.30 16.77 4.42
CA THR A 115 28.06 18.08 3.79
C THR A 115 29.37 18.87 3.69
N VAL A 116 29.43 19.81 2.75
CA VAL A 116 30.60 20.69 2.55
C VAL A 116 30.91 21.52 3.80
N ALA A 117 29.90 21.78 4.65
CA ALA A 117 30.01 22.52 5.91
C ALA A 117 30.39 21.64 7.12
N GLY A 118 30.78 20.37 6.92
CA GLY A 118 31.19 19.47 8.02
C GLY A 118 30.04 18.82 8.81
N GLY A 119 28.78 19.05 8.41
CA GLY A 119 27.61 18.37 8.97
C GLY A 119 27.24 17.06 8.23
N SER A 120 26.21 16.38 8.72
CA SER A 120 25.64 15.19 8.07
C SER A 120 24.29 15.48 7.43
N ALA A 121 24.06 14.90 6.26
CA ALA A 121 22.78 14.94 5.56
C ALA A 121 22.36 13.53 5.16
N TRP A 122 21.06 13.28 5.01
CA TRP A 122 20.53 11.98 4.66
C TRP A 122 19.68 12.09 3.41
N LEU A 123 19.82 11.13 2.50
CA LEU A 123 18.90 11.00 1.37
C LEU A 123 17.53 10.53 1.89
N VAL A 124 16.52 11.36 1.82
CA VAL A 124 15.14 10.99 2.15
C VAL A 124 14.37 10.81 0.85
N ARG A 125 13.67 9.68 0.71
CA ARG A 125 12.72 9.44 -0.40
C ARG A 125 11.31 9.38 0.15
N THR A 126 10.41 10.08 -0.50
CA THR A 126 9.00 10.15 -0.14
C THR A 126 8.14 9.74 -1.33
N TYR A 127 7.12 8.94 -1.07
CA TYR A 127 6.12 8.54 -2.05
C TYR A 127 4.75 8.91 -1.49
N TRP A 128 3.96 9.59 -2.31
CA TRP A 128 2.54 9.79 -2.05
C TRP A 128 1.75 9.06 -3.12
N ASN A 129 0.96 8.09 -2.65
CA ASN A 129 0.22 7.13 -3.46
C ASN A 129 -1.28 7.39 -3.25
N PRO A 130 -1.90 8.23 -4.10
CA PRO A 130 -3.28 8.64 -3.92
C PRO A 130 -4.24 7.49 -4.22
N TRP A 131 -5.19 7.28 -3.31
CA TRP A 131 -6.26 6.28 -3.45
C TRP A 131 -5.77 4.83 -3.66
N ALA A 132 -4.53 4.53 -3.29
CA ALA A 132 -3.93 3.19 -3.42
C ALA A 132 -4.78 2.10 -2.77
N ARG A 133 -5.51 2.42 -1.69
CA ARG A 133 -6.40 1.47 -1.00
C ARG A 133 -7.55 0.95 -1.85
N LEU A 134 -8.01 1.72 -2.84
CA LEU A 134 -9.09 1.28 -3.72
C LEU A 134 -8.67 0.07 -4.58
N ILE A 135 -7.37 -0.07 -4.86
CA ILE A 135 -6.78 -1.23 -5.55
C ILE A 135 -6.98 -2.51 -4.73
N PHE A 136 -7.03 -2.42 -3.39
CA PHE A 136 -7.30 -3.56 -2.51
C PHE A 136 -8.79 -3.71 -2.19
N LEU A 137 -9.50 -2.58 -2.04
CA LEU A 137 -10.94 -2.59 -1.75
C LEU A 137 -11.75 -3.19 -2.90
N GLY A 138 -11.37 -2.92 -4.16
CA GLY A 138 -12.06 -3.44 -5.33
C GLY A 138 -12.13 -4.98 -5.37
N PRO A 139 -11.00 -5.70 -5.27
CA PRO A 139 -10.97 -7.16 -5.15
C PRO A 139 -11.75 -7.72 -3.96
N ILE A 140 -11.73 -7.03 -2.81
CA ILE A 140 -12.56 -7.41 -1.65
C ILE A 140 -14.05 -7.34 -2.02
N LEU A 141 -14.50 -6.25 -2.66
CA LEU A 141 -15.88 -6.11 -3.12
C LEU A 141 -16.24 -7.16 -4.19
N MET A 142 -15.32 -7.47 -5.11
CA MET A 142 -15.49 -8.54 -6.09
C MET A 142 -15.66 -9.91 -5.43
N ALA A 143 -14.81 -10.24 -4.46
CA ALA A 143 -14.90 -11.47 -3.69
C ALA A 143 -16.24 -11.58 -2.93
N CYS A 144 -16.66 -10.49 -2.27
CA CYS A 144 -17.97 -10.42 -1.62
C CYS A 144 -19.13 -10.58 -2.62
N GLY A 145 -19.06 -9.95 -3.79
CA GLY A 145 -20.04 -10.12 -4.87
C GLY A 145 -20.14 -11.57 -5.35
N GLY A 146 -19.00 -12.23 -5.51
CA GLY A 146 -18.92 -13.67 -5.82
C GLY A 146 -19.55 -14.54 -4.73
N ALA A 147 -19.21 -14.29 -3.46
CA ALA A 147 -19.77 -15.01 -2.32
C ALA A 147 -21.30 -14.84 -2.20
N LEU A 148 -21.81 -13.62 -2.42
CA LEU A 148 -23.26 -13.37 -2.48
C LEU A 148 -23.93 -14.08 -3.65
N SER A 149 -23.28 -14.12 -4.81
CA SER A 149 -23.78 -14.84 -5.99
C SER A 149 -23.91 -16.34 -5.72
N LEU A 150 -22.92 -16.94 -5.05
CA LEU A 150 -22.94 -18.36 -4.66
C LEU A 150 -23.94 -18.68 -3.53
N SER A 151 -24.24 -17.70 -2.69
CA SER A 151 -25.22 -17.84 -1.60
C SER A 151 -26.66 -17.78 -2.09
N ASP A 152 -26.92 -17.16 -3.25
CA ASP A 152 -28.25 -17.11 -3.84
C ASP A 152 -28.68 -18.50 -4.34
N ARG A 153 -29.68 -19.09 -3.65
CA ARG A 153 -30.28 -20.39 -4.01
C ARG A 153 -30.77 -20.45 -5.47
N ARG A 154 -31.12 -19.32 -6.07
CA ARG A 154 -31.61 -19.24 -7.47
C ARG A 154 -30.50 -19.47 -8.49
N LEU A 155 -29.25 -19.18 -8.13
CA LEU A 155 -28.05 -19.38 -8.95
C LEU A 155 -27.33 -20.71 -8.64
N ARG A 156 -27.85 -21.51 -7.69
CA ARG A 156 -27.50 -22.93 -7.55
C ARG A 156 -28.10 -23.74 -8.71
N LEU A 157 -27.69 -23.41 -9.93
CA LEU A 157 -28.08 -24.13 -11.13
C LEU A 157 -27.22 -25.38 -11.28
N ALA A 158 -27.89 -26.51 -11.04
CA ALA A 158 -27.58 -27.86 -11.48
C ALA A 158 -26.32 -28.54 -10.91
N ILE A 159 -26.36 -28.91 -9.63
CA ILE A 159 -25.87 -30.26 -9.29
C ILE A 159 -26.81 -31.19 -10.06
N GLY A 160 -26.29 -31.78 -11.15
CA GLY A 160 -27.04 -32.39 -12.23
C GLY A 160 -28.27 -33.13 -11.76
N ARG A 161 -29.45 -32.69 -12.23
CA ARG A 161 -30.64 -33.53 -12.20
C ARG A 161 -30.29 -34.74 -13.04
N ARG A 162 -29.94 -35.85 -12.39
CA ARG A 162 -29.66 -37.14 -13.05
C ARG A 162 -30.86 -37.41 -13.95
N VAL A 163 -30.67 -37.29 -15.25
CA VAL A 163 -31.63 -37.79 -16.22
C VAL A 163 -31.58 -39.30 -16.04
N VAL A 164 -32.58 -39.87 -15.38
CA VAL A 164 -32.77 -41.31 -15.36
C VAL A 164 -33.15 -41.69 -16.79
N PRO A 165 -32.34 -42.48 -17.52
CA PRO A 165 -32.73 -42.92 -18.85
C PRO A 165 -34.01 -43.75 -18.70
N ALA A 166 -35.03 -43.42 -19.50
CA ALA A 166 -36.23 -44.23 -19.56
C ALA A 166 -35.83 -45.61 -20.09
N ILE A 167 -36.09 -46.66 -19.29
CA ILE A 167 -35.93 -48.04 -19.73
C ILE A 167 -36.98 -48.26 -20.82
N ALA A 168 -36.54 -48.41 -22.07
CA ALA A 168 -37.40 -48.83 -23.16
C ALA A 168 -37.83 -50.28 -22.87
N LEU A 169 -39.11 -50.49 -22.60
CA LEU A 169 -39.69 -51.83 -22.59
C LEU A 169 -39.91 -52.23 -24.04
N GLU A 170 -39.19 -53.26 -24.51
CA GLU A 170 -39.51 -53.89 -25.78
C GLU A 170 -40.90 -54.55 -25.69
N PRO A 171 -41.76 -54.39 -26.70
CA PRO A 171 -42.98 -55.18 -26.78
C PRO A 171 -42.59 -56.63 -27.07
N ALA A 172 -43.09 -57.54 -26.24
CA ALA A 172 -42.98 -58.97 -26.50
C ALA A 172 -43.89 -59.34 -27.67
N GLU A 173 -43.29 -59.72 -28.80
CA GLU A 173 -43.82 -60.66 -29.79
C GLU A 173 -42.69 -61.25 -30.65
#